data_AF-A0A3D0HKE0-F1
#
_entry.id   AF-A0A3D0HKE0-F1
#
_cell.length_a   1.000
_cell.length_b   1.000
_cell.length_c   1.000
_cell.angle_alpha   90.00
_cell.angle_beta   90.00
_cell.angle_gamma   90.00
#
_symmetry.space_group_name_H-M   'P 1'
#
loop_
_entity.id
_entity.type
_entity.pdbx_description
1 polymer ?
#
loop_
_entity_poly.entity_id
_entity_poly.type
_entity_poly.pdbx_seq_one_letter_code
_entity_poly.pdbx_strand_id
1 'polypeptide(L)'
;MAPPNNEPRYNERIRAKQVRLVDADGSQVGVVSIEDALERSRKVDLDLVEVAPLAEPPVCRIMDYGKFRYEEAQRLKESRKKTVQITMKEVKFKPKIAKGDFDTKVRR
;
A
#
# COMPACT_ATOMS: atom_id res chain seq x y z
N MET A 1 -15.52 -10.36 4.72
CA MET A 1 -14.50 -10.39 3.65
C MET A 1 -13.17 -10.11 4.32
N ALA A 2 -12.37 -11.14 4.62
CA ALA A 2 -11.05 -10.95 5.23
C ALA A 2 -10.20 -10.10 4.27
N PRO A 3 -9.41 -9.12 4.75
CA PRO A 3 -8.47 -8.44 3.87
C PRO A 3 -7.58 -9.51 3.25
N PRO A 4 -7.32 -9.48 1.92
CA PRO A 4 -6.34 -10.39 1.35
C PRO A 4 -5.06 -10.19 2.16
N ASN A 5 -4.54 -11.28 2.71
CA ASN A 5 -3.29 -11.27 3.44
C ASN A 5 -2.18 -10.98 2.43
N ASN A 6 -2.05 -9.71 2.06
CA ASN A 6 -1.15 -9.20 1.04
C ASN A 6 0.24 -8.99 1.65
N GLU A 7 0.69 -10.01 2.37
CA GLU A 7 2.06 -10.07 2.82
C GLU A 7 2.93 -10.37 1.59
N PRO A 8 3.83 -9.46 1.20
CA PRO A 8 4.69 -9.67 0.07
C PRO A 8 5.55 -10.89 0.34
N ARG A 9 5.59 -11.81 -0.62
CA ARG A 9 6.48 -12.96 -0.59
C ARG A 9 7.91 -12.46 -0.82
N TYR A 10 8.88 -13.12 -0.21
CA TYR A 10 10.28 -12.76 -0.35
C TYR A 10 11.15 -13.98 -0.60
N ASN A 11 12.28 -13.78 -1.28
CA ASN A 11 13.29 -14.78 -1.60
C ASN A 11 12.66 -16.07 -2.14
N GLU A 12 12.90 -17.20 -1.46
CA GLU A 12 12.46 -18.55 -1.85
C GLU A 12 10.95 -18.76 -1.75
N ARG A 13 10.19 -17.83 -1.17
CA ARG A 13 8.72 -17.93 -1.10
C ARG A 13 8.05 -17.58 -2.43
N ILE A 14 8.79 -17.00 -3.36
CA ILE A 14 8.31 -16.63 -4.69
C ILE A 14 8.36 -17.88 -5.58
N ARG A 15 7.21 -18.29 -6.12
CA ARG A 15 7.08 -19.53 -6.92
C ARG A 15 7.11 -19.30 -8.44
N ALA A 16 7.26 -18.05 -8.87
CA ALA A 16 7.28 -17.70 -10.27
C ALA A 16 8.60 -18.09 -10.93
N LYS A 17 8.54 -18.60 -12.17
CA LYS A 17 9.75 -18.95 -12.94
C LYS A 17 10.43 -17.71 -13.53
N GLN A 18 9.62 -16.78 -14.02
CA GLN A 18 10.06 -15.50 -14.56
C GLN A 18 9.45 -14.37 -13.75
N VAL A 19 10.27 -13.36 -13.47
CA VAL A 19 9.89 -12.20 -12.67
C VAL A 19 10.37 -10.94 -13.37
N ARG A 20 9.61 -9.86 -13.26
CA ARG A 20 10.10 -8.53 -13.63
C ARG A 20 10.90 -7.98 -12.47
N LEU A 21 12.21 -7.85 -12.65
CA LEU A 21 13.14 -7.39 -11.63
C LEU A 21 13.33 -5.88 -11.66
N VAL A 22 13.24 -5.28 -10.48
CA VAL A 22 13.63 -3.90 -10.20
C VAL A 22 14.80 -3.94 -9.22
N ASP A 23 15.89 -3.28 -9.57
CA ASP A 23 17.11 -3.20 -8.76
C ASP A 23 16.91 -2.33 -7.52
N ALA A 24 17.87 -2.35 -6.59
CA ALA A 24 17.79 -1.60 -5.33
C ALA A 24 17.78 -0.08 -5.56
N ASP A 25 18.42 0.38 -6.62
CA ASP A 25 18.44 1.79 -7.06
C ASP A 25 17.11 2.23 -7.72
N GLY A 26 16.19 1.29 -7.96
CA GLY A 26 14.94 1.55 -8.68
C GLY A 26 15.05 1.39 -10.20
N SER A 27 16.24 1.02 -10.69
CA SER A 27 16.47 0.68 -12.11
C SER A 27 15.69 -0.58 -12.51
N GLN A 28 14.94 -0.51 -13.60
CA GLN A 28 14.24 -1.67 -14.15
C GLN A 28 15.22 -2.52 -14.97
N VAL A 29 15.53 -3.73 -14.48
CA VAL A 29 16.38 -4.69 -15.20
C VAL A 29 15.61 -5.38 -16.33
N GLY A 30 14.29 -5.55 -16.16
CA GLY A 30 13.41 -6.19 -17.12
C GLY A 30 12.90 -7.54 -16.63
N VAL A 31 12.58 -8.44 -17.55
CA VAL A 31 12.11 -9.80 -17.23
C VAL A 31 13.32 -10.71 -17.14
N VAL A 32 13.51 -11.32 -15.97
CA VAL A 32 14.60 -12.25 -15.69
C VAL A 32 14.08 -13.51 -15.02
N SER A 33 14.90 -14.55 -15.02
CA SER A 33 14.63 -15.75 -14.23
C SER A 33 14.72 -15.44 -12.74
N ILE A 34 13.95 -16.17 -11.94
CA ILE A 34 14.00 -15.98 -10.48
C ILE A 34 15.38 -16.25 -9.89
N GLU A 35 16.13 -17.18 -10.47
CA GLU A 35 17.50 -17.52 -10.06
C GLU A 35 18.45 -16.32 -10.23
N ASP A 36 18.37 -15.61 -11.36
CA ASP A 36 19.15 -14.40 -11.63
C ASP A 36 18.76 -13.27 -10.67
N ALA A 37 17.45 -13.14 -10.39
CA ALA A 37 16.95 -12.17 -9.42
C ALA A 37 17.46 -12.43 -7.99
N LEU A 38 17.48 -13.70 -7.57
CA LEU A 38 18.01 -14.12 -6.26
C LEU A 38 19.53 -13.95 -6.17
N GLU A 39 20.26 -14.22 -7.26
CA GLU A 39 21.70 -14.01 -7.29
C GLU A 39 22.03 -12.52 -7.18
N ARG A 40 21.30 -11.65 -7.89
CA ARG A 40 21.47 -10.20 -7.80
C ARG A 40 21.16 -9.67 -6.42
N SER A 41 20.08 -10.12 -5.79
CA SER A 41 19.74 -9.68 -4.43
C SER A 41 20.82 -10.09 -3.43
N ARG A 42 21.38 -11.30 -3.55
CA ARG A 42 22.52 -11.77 -2.75
C ARG A 42 23.79 -10.96 -2.99
N LYS A 43 24.08 -10.55 -4.22
CA LYS A 43 25.27 -9.72 -4.55
C LYS A 43 25.27 -8.35 -3.87
N VAL A 44 24.09 -7.83 -3.57
CA VAL A 44 23.92 -6.53 -2.90
C VAL A 44 23.52 -6.67 -1.43
N ASP A 45 23.56 -7.90 -0.88
CA ASP A 45 23.15 -8.21 0.51
C ASP A 45 21.74 -7.70 0.88
N LEU A 46 20.80 -7.78 -0.07
CA LEU A 46 19.40 -7.39 0.12
C LEU A 46 18.44 -8.55 -0.23
N ASP A 47 17.19 -8.41 0.18
CA ASP A 47 16.14 -9.38 -0.10
C ASP A 47 15.46 -9.13 -1.46
N LEU A 48 15.05 -10.21 -2.12
CA LEU A 48 14.17 -10.14 -3.27
C LEU A 48 12.72 -10.13 -2.78
N VAL A 49 12.02 -9.00 -2.89
CA VAL A 49 10.64 -8.86 -2.40
C VAL A 49 9.66 -8.77 -3.57
N GLU A 50 8.66 -9.64 -3.58
CA GLU A 50 7.55 -9.61 -4.54
C GLU A 50 6.56 -8.51 -4.17
N VAL A 51 6.57 -7.41 -4.91
CA VAL A 51 5.70 -6.25 -4.66
C VAL A 51 4.35 -6.37 -5.38
N ALA A 52 4.29 -7.06 -6.51
CA ALA A 52 3.07 -7.24 -7.29
C ALA A 52 2.96 -8.69 -7.79
N PRO A 53 2.30 -9.59 -7.03
CA PRO A 53 2.05 -10.97 -7.46
C PRO A 53 0.99 -11.08 -8.56
N LEU A 54 0.14 -10.07 -8.72
CA LEU A 54 -0.98 -10.07 -9.67
C LEU A 54 -0.59 -9.67 -11.10
N ALA A 55 0.66 -9.23 -11.31
CA ALA A 55 1.15 -8.89 -12.63
C ALA A 55 1.65 -10.14 -13.37
N GLU A 56 1.49 -10.18 -14.69
CA GLU A 56 2.10 -11.19 -15.57
C GLU A 56 3.18 -10.54 -16.45
N PRO A 57 4.48 -10.77 -16.19
CA PRO A 57 5.09 -11.53 -15.09
C PRO A 57 5.10 -10.77 -13.75
N PRO A 58 5.15 -11.49 -12.61
CA PRO A 58 5.11 -10.87 -11.27
C PRO A 58 6.31 -9.96 -11.06
N VAL A 59 6.08 -8.84 -10.36
CA VAL A 59 7.12 -7.81 -10.16
C VAL A 59 7.82 -8.04 -8.83
N CYS A 60 9.13 -8.25 -8.90
CA CYS A 60 10.01 -8.38 -7.76
C CYS A 60 10.96 -7.18 -7.71
N ARG A 61 11.19 -6.65 -6.52
CA ARG A 61 12.13 -5.55 -6.28
C ARG A 61 13.13 -5.96 -5.22
N ILE A 62 14.41 -5.66 -5.46
CA ILE A 62 15.48 -5.87 -4.50
C ILE A 62 15.38 -4.78 -3.42
N MET A 63 15.06 -5.14 -2.19
CA MET A 63 14.97 -4.21 -1.05
C MET A 63 15.00 -4.96 0.28
N ASP A 64 15.31 -4.26 1.37
CA ASP A 64 15.20 -4.82 2.72
C ASP A 64 13.73 -5.01 3.13
N TYR A 65 13.33 -6.26 3.38
CA TYR A 65 11.95 -6.60 3.75
C TYR A 65 11.54 -6.00 5.10
N GLY A 66 12.44 -5.96 6.08
CA GLY A 66 12.17 -5.46 7.42
C GLY A 66 11.85 -3.97 7.42
N LYS A 67 12.68 -3.19 6.71
CA LYS A 67 12.48 -1.75 6.54
C LYS A 67 11.21 -1.47 5.75
N PHE A 68 10.97 -2.18 4.64
CA PHE A 68 9.76 -2.03 3.85
C PHE A 68 8.49 -2.29 4.67
N ARG A 69 8.49 -3.36 5.49
CA ARG A 69 7.34 -3.70 6.33
C ARG A 69 7.04 -2.62 7.36
N TYR A 70 8.08 -2.04 7.97
CA TYR A 70 7.95 -0.94 8.91
C TYR A 70 7.39 0.32 8.24
N GLU A 71 7.94 0.70 7.09
CA GLU A 71 7.49 1.87 6.33
C GLU A 71 6.06 1.71 5.83
N GLU A 72 5.67 0.54 5.32
CA GLU A 72 4.31 0.28 4.88
C GLU A 72 3.33 0.33 6.07
N ALA A 73 3.69 -0.23 7.21
CA ALA A 73 2.87 -0.17 8.42
C ALA A 73 2.72 1.27 8.95
N GLN A 74 3.78 2.08 8.92
CA GLN A 74 3.72 3.50 9.28
C GLN A 74 2.85 4.28 8.31
N ARG A 75 3.04 4.07 6.99
CA ARG A 75 2.22 4.70 5.95
C ARG A 75 0.74 4.32 6.08
N LEU A 76 0.41 3.06 6.33
CA LEU A 76 -0.96 2.60 6.57
C LEU A 76 -1.59 3.28 7.80
N LYS A 77 -0.82 3.42 8.89
CA LYS A 77 -1.28 4.16 10.08
C LYS A 77 -1.51 5.63 9.78
N GLU A 78 -0.63 6.27 9.02
CA GLU A 78 -0.74 7.67 8.65
C GLU A 78 -1.89 7.91 7.68
N SER A 79 -2.08 7.05 6.68
CA SER A 79 -3.22 7.09 5.75
C SER A 79 -4.55 6.89 6.47
N ARG A 80 -4.63 5.98 7.46
CA ARG A 80 -5.83 5.82 8.30
C ARG A 80 -6.14 7.07 9.14
N LYS A 81 -5.12 7.78 9.60
CA LYS A 81 -5.28 9.06 10.33
C LYS A 81 -5.66 10.22 9.40
N LYS A 82 -5.16 10.23 8.17
CA LYS A 82 -5.45 11.26 7.15
C LYS A 82 -6.80 11.06 6.46
N THR A 83 -7.35 9.85 6.44
CA THR A 83 -8.76 9.64 6.08
C THR A 83 -9.61 10.35 7.13
N VAL A 84 -10.00 11.59 6.82
CA VAL A 84 -11.00 12.34 7.56
C VAL A 84 -12.24 11.44 7.64
N GLN A 85 -12.53 10.92 8.83
CA GLN A 85 -13.83 10.33 9.10
C GLN A 85 -14.83 11.48 8.96
N ILE A 86 -15.44 11.61 7.79
CA ILE A 86 -16.52 12.54 7.56
C ILE A 86 -17.70 11.99 8.36
N THR A 87 -17.71 12.24 9.66
CA THR A 87 -18.87 12.00 10.51
C THR A 87 -19.92 12.99 10.06
N MET A 88 -20.80 12.57 9.14
CA MET A 88 -21.98 13.33 8.79
C MET A 88 -22.83 13.49 10.05
N LYS A 89 -22.76 14.67 10.67
CA LYS A 89 -23.71 15.07 11.71
C LYS A 89 -25.00 15.43 11.00
N GLU A 90 -25.89 14.45 10.80
CA GLU A 90 -27.25 14.71 10.32
C GLU A 90 -27.98 15.60 11.33
N VAL A 91 -28.09 16.88 11.00
CA VAL A 91 -28.90 17.82 11.79
C VAL A 91 -30.36 17.60 11.40
N LYS A 92 -31.09 16.82 12.19
CA LYS A 92 -32.56 16.69 12.04
C LYS A 92 -33.23 18.04 12.28
N PHE A 93 -33.64 18.73 11.23
CA PHE A 93 -34.53 19.89 11.32
C PHE A 93 -35.98 19.43 11.50
N LYS A 94 -36.61 19.81 12.61
CA LYS A 94 -38.06 19.64 12.83
C LYS A 94 -38.80 20.82 12.17
N PRO A 95 -39.89 20.60 11.41
CA PRO A 95 -40.68 21.65 10.78
C PRO A 95 -41.62 22.33 11.80
N LYS A 96 -41.06 23.11 12.72
CA LYS A 96 -41.77 24.17 13.46
C LYS A 96 -40.80 25.33 13.66
N ILE A 97 -40.49 26.02 12.57
CA ILE A 97 -39.64 27.21 12.60
C ILE A 97 -40.56 28.42 12.74
N ALA A 98 -40.58 29.02 13.93
CA ALA A 98 -41.14 30.34 14.13
C ALA A 98 -40.21 31.38 13.45
N LYS A 99 -40.81 32.39 12.81
CA LYS A 99 -40.23 33.34 11.85
C LYS A 99 -39.00 34.16 12.32
N GLY A 100 -38.52 33.98 13.55
CA GLY A 100 -37.43 34.77 14.15
C GLY A 100 -36.07 34.08 14.24
N ASP A 101 -35.96 32.77 13.96
CA ASP A 101 -34.75 31.99 14.23
C ASP A 101 -34.05 31.47 12.96
N PHE A 102 -34.08 32.26 11.88
CA PHE A 102 -33.39 31.92 10.63
C PHE A 102 -31.98 32.50 10.52
N ASP A 103 -31.63 33.52 11.31
CA ASP A 103 -30.41 34.32 11.05
C ASP A 103 -29.14 33.73 11.68
N THR A 104 -29.25 32.94 12.76
CA THR A 104 -28.04 32.47 13.49
C THR A 104 -27.45 31.16 12.94
N LYS A 105 -28.17 30.41 12.10
CA LYS A 105 -27.73 29.07 11.64
C LYS A 105 -27.08 29.01 10.26
N VAL A 106 -26.98 30.11 9.52
CA VAL A 106 -26.34 30.13 8.18
C VAL A 106 -24.85 30.48 8.24
N ARG A 107 -24.31 30.81 9.42
CA ARG A 107 -22.90 31.18 9.57
C ARG A 107 -22.17 30.39 10.66
N ARG A 108 -22.21 29.06 10.63
CA ARG A 108 -21.13 28.23 11.17
C ARG A 108 -21.15 26.80 10.64
#